data_AF-A0A925XBC6-F1
#
_entry.id   AF-A0A925XBC6-F1
#
_cell.length_a   1.000
_cell.length_b   1.000
_cell.length_c   1.000
_cell.angle_alpha   90.00
_cell.angle_beta   90.00
_cell.angle_gamma   90.00
#
_symmetry.space_group_name_H-M   'P 1'
#
loop_
_entity.id
_entity.type
_entity.pdbx_description
1 polymer ?
#
loop_
_entity_poly.entity_id
_entity_poly.type
_entity_poly.pdbx_seq_one_letter_code
_entity_poly.pdbx_strand_id
1 'polypeptide(L)'
;MGIFNWFKKPIVVQDEFFGKLRYMDSKNFAERYFEGEGVFSATNIKIGYLIDADVSGPTVAQRDFYVHLQNNYEQYVEKIKPVMEESLQDWLPNGKIIDFNNEFTLESITIPRLDITSLMGNGFHNELHLGFS
;
A
#
# COMPACT_ATOMS: atom_id res chain seq x y z
N MET A 1 -6.95 37.24 25.42
CA MET A 1 -5.95 37.02 24.34
C MET A 1 -5.90 35.53 24.05
N GLY A 2 -6.03 35.15 22.78
CA GLY A 2 -6.53 33.83 22.37
C GLY A 2 -5.53 32.66 22.43
N ILE A 3 -6.04 31.53 22.90
CA ILE A 3 -5.43 30.19 22.93
C ILE A 3 -5.90 29.37 21.71
N PHE A 4 -5.64 29.81 20.48
CA PHE A 4 -6.10 29.07 19.30
C PHE A 4 -5.15 29.23 18.11
N ASN A 5 -4.20 28.28 17.94
CA ASN A 5 -3.66 27.94 16.60
C ASN A 5 -2.70 26.73 16.55
N TRP A 6 -2.88 25.65 17.34
CA TRP A 6 -1.91 24.54 17.30
C TRP A 6 -2.22 23.39 16.33
N PHE A 7 -3.41 23.29 15.75
CA PHE A 7 -3.70 22.20 14.81
C PHE A 7 -3.65 22.71 13.36
N LYS A 8 -2.49 22.57 12.71
CA LYS A 8 -2.44 22.64 11.24
C LYS A 8 -3.41 21.60 10.70
N LYS A 9 -4.38 22.02 9.89
CA LYS A 9 -5.28 21.08 9.20
C LYS A 9 -4.42 20.18 8.30
N PRO A 10 -4.69 18.87 8.25
CA PRO A 10 -3.96 17.98 7.35
C PRO A 10 -4.18 18.42 5.91
N ILE A 11 -3.14 18.33 5.08
CA ILE A 11 -3.24 18.62 3.65
C ILE A 11 -4.04 17.48 3.03
N VAL A 12 -5.07 17.82 2.25
CA VAL A 12 -5.94 16.87 1.56
C VAL A 12 -5.90 17.19 0.08
N VAL A 13 -5.65 16.18 -0.74
CA VAL A 13 -5.58 16.27 -2.21
C VAL A 13 -6.68 15.40 -2.80
N GLN A 14 -7.33 15.90 -3.85
CA GLN A 14 -8.21 15.09 -4.69
C GLN A 14 -7.40 14.60 -5.88
N ASP A 15 -6.99 13.34 -5.84
CA ASP A 15 -6.38 12.65 -6.98
C ASP A 15 -7.48 12.06 -7.88
N GLU A 16 -7.26 12.10 -9.20
CA GLU A 16 -8.24 11.61 -10.17
C GLU A 16 -8.40 10.09 -10.13
N PHE A 17 -7.36 9.37 -9.72
CA PHE A 17 -7.32 7.91 -9.70
C PHE A 17 -7.56 7.35 -8.30
N PHE A 18 -6.79 7.82 -7.31
CA PHE A 18 -6.89 7.34 -5.92
C PHE A 18 -7.98 8.03 -5.11
N GLY A 19 -8.62 9.07 -5.66
CA GLY A 19 -9.66 9.80 -4.97
C GLY A 19 -9.10 10.73 -3.89
N LYS A 20 -9.77 10.78 -2.74
CA LYS A 20 -9.39 11.69 -1.65
C LYS A 20 -8.21 11.13 -0.87
N LEU A 21 -7.10 11.86 -0.88
CA LEU A 21 -5.86 11.51 -0.19
C LEU A 21 -5.54 12.50 0.93
N ARG A 22 -5.08 12.00 2.09
CA ARG A 22 -4.56 12.81 3.21
C ARG A 22 -3.04 12.72 3.21
N TYR A 23 -2.37 13.86 3.16
CA TYR A 23 -0.92 13.92 3.25
C TYR A 23 -0.47 13.88 4.71
N MET A 24 0.41 12.93 5.00
CA MET A 24 1.04 12.76 6.30
C MET A 24 2.40 13.46 6.27
N ASP A 25 2.43 14.67 6.81
CA ASP A 25 3.64 15.48 6.92
C ASP A 25 4.43 15.07 8.17
N SER A 26 5.64 14.51 7.96
CA SER A 26 6.63 14.26 9.00
C SER A 26 7.82 15.21 8.86
N LYS A 27 8.51 15.46 9.98
CA LYS A 27 9.80 16.17 9.97
C LYS A 27 10.87 15.36 9.22
N ASN A 28 10.78 14.04 9.28
CA ASN A 28 11.59 13.16 8.47
C ASN A 28 10.96 13.05 7.07
N PHE A 29 11.70 13.47 6.04
CA PHE A 29 11.20 13.45 4.67
C PHE A 29 10.86 12.03 4.20
N ALA A 30 11.61 11.02 4.66
CA ALA A 30 11.39 9.62 4.31
C ALA A 30 10.12 9.01 4.94
N GLU A 31 9.48 9.70 5.87
CA GLU A 31 8.25 9.26 6.53
C GLU A 31 7.01 10.00 5.98
N ARG A 32 7.16 10.73 4.87
CA ARG A 32 6.06 11.47 4.26
C ARG A 32 5.38 10.60 3.22
N TYR A 33 4.06 10.50 3.32
CA TYR A 33 3.25 9.71 2.40
C TYR A 33 1.84 10.28 2.32
N PHE A 34 1.08 9.86 1.32
CA PHE A 34 -0.36 9.97 1.34
C PHE A 34 -1.00 8.71 1.86
N GLU A 35 -2.05 8.86 2.65
CA GLU A 35 -2.99 7.78 2.92
C GLU A 35 -4.33 8.05 2.25
N GLY A 36 -5.00 6.98 1.86
CA GLY A 36 -6.33 7.01 1.28
C GLY A 36 -6.97 5.65 1.36
N GLU A 37 -8.17 5.53 0.79
CA GLU A 37 -8.86 4.25 0.72
C GLU A 37 -9.63 4.15 -0.60
N GLY A 38 -9.80 2.93 -1.09
CA GLY A 38 -10.68 2.64 -2.21
C GLY A 38 -10.78 1.16 -2.51
N VAL A 39 -11.54 0.82 -3.55
CA VAL A 39 -11.82 -0.57 -3.90
C VAL A 39 -10.63 -1.16 -4.68
N PHE A 40 -10.09 -2.27 -4.17
CA PHE A 40 -9.10 -3.06 -4.87
C PHE A 40 -9.81 -4.03 -5.82
N SER A 41 -9.64 -3.84 -7.12
CA SER A 41 -10.48 -4.53 -8.12
C SER A 41 -10.31 -6.05 -8.11
N ALA A 42 -9.12 -6.56 -7.79
CA ALA A 42 -8.85 -8.00 -7.83
C ALA A 42 -9.60 -8.81 -6.78
N THR A 43 -9.93 -8.19 -5.64
CA THR A 43 -10.66 -8.85 -4.53
C THR A 43 -12.01 -8.20 -4.25
N ASN A 44 -12.32 -7.06 -4.89
CA ASN A 44 -13.54 -6.27 -4.69
C ASN A 44 -13.77 -5.84 -3.23
N ILE A 45 -12.69 -5.69 -2.46
CA ILE A 45 -12.74 -5.18 -1.08
C ILE A 45 -12.18 -3.75 -1.04
N LYS A 46 -12.62 -2.99 -0.04
CA LYS A 46 -12.06 -1.67 0.23
C LYS A 46 -10.77 -1.84 1.02
N ILE A 47 -9.68 -1.23 0.55
CA ILE A 47 -8.37 -1.28 1.18
C ILE A 47 -7.84 0.13 1.44
N GLY A 48 -6.83 0.22 2.30
CA GLY A 48 -6.01 1.41 2.48
C GLY A 48 -4.91 1.54 1.41
N TYR A 49 -4.54 2.77 1.08
CA TYR A 49 -3.36 3.11 0.30
C TYR A 49 -2.35 3.82 1.20
N LEU A 50 -1.07 3.47 1.09
CA LEU A 50 0.05 4.21 1.67
C LEU A 50 1.01 4.58 0.53
N ILE A 51 0.98 5.82 0.06
CA ILE A 51 1.67 6.25 -1.16
C ILE A 51 2.84 7.16 -0.80
N ASP A 52 4.07 6.69 -0.95
CA ASP A 52 5.26 7.54 -0.79
C ASP A 52 5.36 8.51 -1.98
N ALA A 53 4.87 9.72 -1.79
CA ALA A 53 4.90 10.77 -2.80
C ALA A 53 5.06 12.15 -2.15
N ASP A 54 5.52 13.12 -2.95
CA ASP A 54 5.61 14.51 -2.51
C ASP A 54 4.22 15.15 -2.42
N VAL A 55 4.10 16.25 -1.67
CA VAL A 55 2.82 16.95 -1.45
C VAL A 55 2.04 17.32 -2.73
N SER A 56 2.70 17.31 -3.90
CA SER A 56 2.09 17.46 -5.21
C SER A 56 1.15 16.30 -5.61
N GLY A 57 1.22 15.17 -4.93
CA GLY A 57 0.41 13.98 -5.18
C GLY A 57 1.17 12.83 -5.87
N PRO A 58 0.50 11.68 -6.07
CA PRO A 58 1.07 10.51 -6.72
C PRO A 58 1.46 10.76 -8.18
N THR A 59 2.54 10.12 -8.62
CA THR A 59 3.03 10.18 -10.00
C THR A 59 2.25 9.22 -10.93
N VAL A 60 2.44 9.40 -12.25
CA VAL A 60 1.88 8.46 -13.26
C VAL A 60 2.45 7.04 -13.05
N ALA A 61 3.76 6.91 -12.82
CA ALA A 61 4.39 5.61 -12.60
C ALA A 61 3.80 4.86 -11.39
N GLN A 62 3.44 5.57 -10.32
CA GLN A 62 2.80 4.98 -9.14
C GLN A 62 1.36 4.51 -9.42
N ARG A 63 0.61 5.26 -10.22
CA ARG A 63 -0.71 4.82 -10.72
C ARG A 63 -0.56 3.56 -11.58
N ASP A 64 0.38 3.56 -12.51
CA ASP A 64 0.65 2.42 -13.40
C ASP A 64 1.08 1.18 -12.61
N PHE A 65 1.94 1.35 -11.60
CA PHE A 65 2.32 0.28 -10.67
C PHE A 65 1.11 -0.32 -9.98
N TYR A 66 0.21 0.51 -9.44
CA TYR A 66 -0.98 0.01 -8.75
C TYR A 66 -1.98 -0.68 -9.70
N VAL A 67 -2.14 -0.19 -10.94
CA VAL A 67 -2.91 -0.88 -11.98
C VAL A 67 -2.27 -2.23 -12.32
N HIS A 68 -0.95 -2.27 -12.47
CA HIS A 68 -0.23 -3.52 -12.72
C HIS A 68 -0.39 -4.52 -11.57
N LEU A 69 -0.29 -4.05 -10.33
CA LEU A 69 -0.50 -4.86 -9.13
C LEU A 69 -1.90 -5.47 -9.10
N GLN A 70 -2.94 -4.67 -9.35
CA GLN A 70 -4.32 -5.17 -9.43
C GLN A 70 -4.48 -6.24 -10.52
N ASN A 71 -3.96 -5.99 -11.72
CA ASN A 71 -4.10 -6.89 -12.86
C ASN A 71 -3.32 -8.21 -12.70
N ASN A 72 -2.33 -8.25 -11.81
CA ASN A 72 -1.47 -9.41 -11.61
C ASN A 72 -1.49 -9.93 -10.17
N TYR A 73 -2.52 -9.57 -9.39
CA TYR A 73 -2.59 -9.84 -7.95
C TYR A 73 -2.36 -11.31 -7.60
N GLU A 74 -2.99 -12.24 -8.32
CA GLU A 74 -2.82 -13.68 -8.10
C GLU A 74 -1.35 -14.13 -8.22
N GLN A 75 -0.61 -13.58 -9.20
CA GLN A 75 0.81 -13.90 -9.36
C GLN A 75 1.67 -13.35 -8.21
N TYR A 76 1.27 -12.21 -7.62
CA TYR A 76 1.92 -11.70 -6.41
C TYR A 76 1.62 -12.56 -5.19
N VAL A 77 0.37 -13.02 -5.05
CA VAL A 77 -0.04 -13.97 -4.00
C VAL A 77 0.78 -15.25 -4.09
N GLU A 78 0.93 -15.84 -5.28
CA GLU A 78 1.75 -17.04 -5.48
C GLU A 78 3.22 -16.83 -5.08
N LYS A 79 3.77 -15.64 -5.33
CA LYS A 79 5.17 -15.30 -4.99
C LYS A 79 5.37 -15.03 -3.49
N ILE A 80 4.40 -14.42 -2.82
CA ILE A 80 4.51 -14.09 -1.39
C ILE A 80 4.17 -15.27 -0.49
N LYS A 81 3.32 -16.20 -0.97
CA LYS A 81 2.85 -17.36 -0.21
C LYS A 81 3.99 -18.16 0.44
N PRO A 82 5.10 -18.52 -0.23
CA PRO A 82 6.20 -19.24 0.42
C PRO A 82 6.85 -18.46 1.55
N VAL A 83 7.02 -17.14 1.40
CA VAL A 83 7.61 -16.26 2.42
C VAL A 83 6.70 -16.16 3.64
N MET A 84 5.39 -16.10 3.41
CA MET A 84 4.40 -16.12 4.49
C MET A 84 4.32 -17.46 5.19
N GLU A 85 4.33 -18.57 4.45
CA GLU A 85 4.34 -19.91 5.04
C GLU A 85 5.58 -20.13 5.93
N GLU A 86 6.75 -19.63 5.50
CA GLU A 86 7.96 -19.62 6.33
C GLU A 86 7.81 -18.74 7.56
N SER A 87 7.30 -17.52 7.40
CA SER A 87 7.19 -16.53 8.50
C SER A 87 6.09 -16.87 9.51
N LEU A 88 5.03 -17.55 9.06
CA LEU A 88 3.83 -17.88 9.85
C LEU A 88 3.72 -19.37 10.13
N GLN A 89 4.79 -20.14 9.96
CA GLN A 89 4.76 -21.60 10.05
C GLN A 89 4.08 -22.12 11.34
N ASP A 90 4.38 -21.48 12.48
CA ASP A 90 3.84 -21.86 13.79
C ASP A 90 2.36 -21.49 13.98
N TRP A 91 1.84 -20.58 13.15
CA TRP A 91 0.48 -20.06 13.23
C TRP A 91 -0.46 -20.71 12.21
N LEU A 92 0.10 -21.33 11.16
CA LEU A 92 -0.66 -21.96 10.08
C LEU A 92 -0.92 -23.44 10.36
N PRO A 93 -2.11 -23.97 10.03
CA PRO A 93 -2.36 -25.41 10.03
C PRO A 93 -1.35 -26.14 9.13
N ASN A 94 -0.51 -26.98 9.74
CA ASN A 94 0.58 -27.71 9.06
C ASN A 94 1.60 -26.81 8.34
N GLY A 95 1.71 -25.53 8.72
CA GLY A 95 2.65 -24.59 8.08
C GLY A 95 2.30 -24.27 6.63
N LYS A 96 1.04 -24.43 6.23
CA LYS A 96 0.58 -24.25 4.84
C LYS A 96 -0.64 -23.37 4.74
N ILE A 97 -0.64 -22.51 3.73
CA ILE A 97 -1.80 -21.72 3.34
C ILE A 97 -2.58 -22.56 2.32
N ILE A 98 -3.81 -22.92 2.63
CA ILE A 98 -4.63 -23.79 1.78
C ILE A 98 -5.35 -22.94 0.73
N ASP A 99 -6.09 -21.93 1.19
CA ASP A 99 -6.81 -20.95 0.37
C ASP A 99 -6.52 -19.54 0.89
N PHE A 100 -5.62 -18.85 0.18
CA PHE A 100 -5.14 -17.53 0.57
C PHE A 100 -6.29 -16.51 0.69
N ASN A 101 -7.24 -16.52 -0.24
CA ASN A 101 -8.31 -15.53 -0.28
C ASN A 101 -9.39 -15.76 0.79
N ASN A 102 -9.43 -16.97 1.36
CA ASN A 102 -10.31 -17.30 2.47
C ASN A 102 -9.61 -17.11 3.84
N GLU A 103 -8.29 -17.28 3.89
CA GLU A 103 -7.50 -17.20 5.13
C GLU A 103 -6.97 -15.79 5.41
N PHE A 104 -6.80 -14.96 4.39
CA PHE A 104 -6.23 -13.62 4.50
C PHE A 104 -7.08 -12.58 3.79
N THR A 105 -7.13 -11.39 4.39
CA THR A 105 -7.75 -10.22 3.78
C THR A 105 -6.68 -9.17 3.50
N LEU A 106 -6.66 -8.61 2.29
CA LEU A 106 -5.79 -7.49 1.96
C LEU A 106 -6.31 -6.23 2.65
N GLU A 107 -5.54 -5.68 3.59
CA GLU A 107 -5.93 -4.49 4.37
C GLU A 107 -5.43 -3.21 3.71
N SER A 108 -4.17 -3.19 3.27
CA SER A 108 -3.60 -2.03 2.61
C SER A 108 -2.42 -2.37 1.70
N ILE A 109 -2.17 -1.48 0.75
CA ILE A 109 -1.01 -1.54 -0.14
C ILE A 109 -0.12 -0.32 0.08
N THR A 110 1.18 -0.58 0.23
CA THR A 110 2.21 0.45 0.17
C THR A 110 2.68 0.62 -1.27
N ILE A 111 2.54 1.83 -1.81
CA ILE A 111 2.99 2.22 -3.15
C ILE A 111 4.27 3.03 -2.98
N PRO A 112 5.43 2.46 -3.33
CA PRO A 112 6.72 3.10 -3.10
C PRO A 112 6.91 4.29 -4.04
N ARG A 113 7.89 5.13 -3.72
CA ARG A 113 8.42 6.11 -4.66
C ARG A 113 9.14 5.39 -5.80
N LEU A 114 8.69 5.65 -7.02
CA LEU A 114 9.27 5.06 -8.22
C LEU A 114 10.12 6.12 -8.92
N ASP A 115 11.41 6.16 -8.59
CA ASP A 115 12.37 6.93 -9.36
C ASP A 115 12.91 6.11 -10.54
N ILE A 116 13.46 6.77 -11.56
CA ILE A 116 13.98 6.11 -12.78
C ILE A 116 15.11 5.12 -12.43
N THR A 117 15.79 5.31 -11.30
CA THR A 117 16.85 4.44 -10.80
C THR A 117 16.32 3.09 -10.28
N SER A 118 15.18 3.08 -9.58
CA SER A 118 14.55 1.85 -9.04
C SER A 118 14.09 0.85 -10.11
N LEU A 119 13.83 1.31 -11.34
CA LEU A 119 13.42 0.46 -12.46
C LEU A 119 14.59 -0.34 -13.09
N MET A 120 15.84 0.02 -12.77
CA MET A 120 17.03 -0.51 -13.45
C MET A 120 17.92 -1.40 -12.58
N GLY A 121 17.60 -1.61 -11.29
CA GLY A 121 18.47 -2.39 -10.40
C GLY A 121 17.72 -3.02 -9.25
N ASN A 122 17.51 -4.34 -9.35
CA ASN A 122 17.11 -5.26 -8.27
C ASN A 122 15.72 -5.04 -7.65
N GLY A 123 14.79 -5.94 -8.00
CA GLY A 123 13.65 -6.39 -7.19
C GLY A 123 12.85 -5.34 -6.43
N PHE A 124 11.62 -5.08 -6.88
CA PHE A 124 10.64 -4.36 -6.07
C PHE A 124 10.48 -5.02 -4.68
N HIS A 125 10.94 -4.34 -3.63
CA HIS A 125 10.52 -4.64 -2.26
C HIS A 125 9.07 -4.15 -2.12
N ASN A 126 8.13 -5.03 -2.46
CA ASN A 126 6.71 -4.78 -2.28
C ASN A 126 6.32 -5.19 -0.86
N GLU A 127 5.85 -4.24 -0.05
CA GLU A 127 5.22 -4.54 1.23
C GLU A 127 3.69 -4.57 1.04
N LEU A 128 3.12 -5.79 1.04
CA LEU A 128 1.68 -5.99 1.17
C LEU A 128 1.36 -6.17 2.66
N HIS A 129 0.49 -5.32 3.19
CA HIS A 129 0.00 -5.49 4.56
C HIS A 129 -1.30 -6.30 4.51
N LEU A 130 -1.23 -7.51 5.06
CA LEU A 130 -2.36 -8.44 5.13
C LEU A 130 -2.90 -8.48 6.55
N GLY A 131 -4.23 -8.46 6.66
CA GLY A 131 -4.95 -8.75 7.90
C GLY A 131 -5.35 -10.23 7.95
N PHE A 132 -5.47 -10.76 9.17
CA PHE A 132 -6.09 -12.06 9.41
C PHE A 132 -7.61 -11.87 9.50
N SER A 133 -8.37 -12.74 8.85
CA SER A 133 -9.84 -12.79 8.95
C SER A 133 -10.31 -13.50 10.21
#